data_AF-A0A535WZN8-F1
#
_entry.id   AF-A0A535WZN8-F1
#
_cell.length_a   1.000
_cell.length_b   1.000
_cell.length_c   1.000
_cell.angle_alpha   90.00
_cell.angle_beta   90.00
_cell.angle_gamma   90.00
#
_symmetry.space_group_name_H-M   'P 1'
#
loop_
_entity.id
_entity.type
_entity.pdbx_description
1 polymer ?
#
loop_
_entity_poly.entity_id
_entity_poly.type
_entity_poly.pdbx_seq_one_letter_code
_entity_poly.pdbx_strand_id
1 'polypeptide(L)'
;MSRLIRRPVILGATLVLSIAALLRFGVPTTVLVLVVGVTAAVLAGRHQAGLFAIRKKGPRGPRWRPAVQHRELPTPDEDPVIAFAEPMVELFASRTPPLAHLQLNAGLRSQLDGFALGRTKRIIEAPDLLPHAAADAESWPHVEAAVRKSLDLARAHGIELLPEGQNRLNQALALSATQGVLLAEWRQLEDGKTMWDGASARVRASDAFSIQRISEAMERQLLPDLFAGIARRPPDFEVRLLLPYALATAFYLRLSGNPPHAFLAA
;
A
#
# COMPACT_ATOMS: atom_id res chain seq x y z
N MET A 1 -42.27 15.30 -19.11
CA MET A 1 -42.31 16.42 -20.07
C MET A 1 -42.35 17.81 -19.41
N SER A 2 -41.77 18.04 -18.23
CA SER A 2 -41.70 19.38 -17.58
C SER A 2 -40.30 20.01 -17.55
N ARG A 3 -39.32 19.37 -18.20
CA ARG A 3 -37.88 19.64 -17.96
C ARG A 3 -37.21 20.56 -19.00
N LEU A 4 -37.84 20.84 -20.14
CA LEU A 4 -37.27 21.65 -21.23
C LEU A 4 -37.69 23.14 -21.24
N ILE A 5 -38.59 23.57 -20.35
CA ILE A 5 -39.27 24.88 -20.49
C ILE A 5 -38.58 26.01 -19.68
N ARG A 6 -37.73 25.72 -18.69
CA ARG A 6 -37.29 26.74 -17.72
C ARG A 6 -36.18 27.69 -18.20
N ARG A 7 -35.22 27.19 -19.00
CA ARG A 7 -34.08 27.99 -19.47
C ARG A 7 -34.45 29.11 -20.47
N PRO A 8 -35.31 28.89 -21.48
CA PRO A 8 -35.72 29.98 -22.37
C PRO A 8 -36.59 31.03 -21.67
N VAL A 9 -37.37 30.63 -20.66
CA VAL A 9 -38.20 31.57 -19.87
C VAL A 9 -37.34 32.49 -19.00
N ILE A 10 -36.30 31.97 -18.35
CA ILE A 10 -35.37 32.78 -17.54
C ILE A 10 -34.63 33.79 -18.43
N LEU A 11 -34.14 33.36 -19.60
CA LEU A 11 -33.46 34.24 -20.55
C LEU A 11 -34.40 35.32 -21.12
N GLY A 12 -35.65 34.95 -21.43
CA GLY A 12 -36.68 35.90 -21.87
C GLY A 12 -36.99 36.96 -20.80
N ALA A 13 -37.18 36.55 -19.55
CA ALA A 13 -37.43 37.48 -18.44
C ALA A 13 -36.24 38.42 -18.19
N THR A 14 -35.00 37.91 -18.29
CA THR A 14 -33.81 38.75 -18.14
C THR A 14 -33.65 39.77 -19.26
N LEU A 15 -34.04 39.43 -20.50
CA LEU A 15 -34.01 40.37 -21.61
C LEU A 15 -34.99 41.54 -21.39
N VAL A 16 -36.22 41.24 -20.98
CA VAL A 16 -37.25 42.27 -20.71
C VAL A 16 -36.84 43.19 -19.56
N LEU A 17 -36.31 42.63 -18.47
CA LEU A 17 -35.79 43.41 -17.34
C LEU A 17 -34.57 44.25 -17.70
N SER A 18 -33.72 43.76 -18.60
CA SER A 18 -32.56 44.51 -19.10
C SER A 18 -32.99 45.71 -19.95
N ILE A 19 -33.98 45.53 -20.83
CA ILE A 19 -34.51 46.63 -21.64
C ILE A 19 -35.15 47.71 -20.74
N ALA A 20 -35.94 47.31 -19.74
CA ALA A 20 -36.54 48.23 -18.78
C ALA A 20 -35.48 48.98 -17.93
N ALA A 21 -34.42 48.28 -17.51
CA ALA A 21 -33.33 48.88 -16.75
C ALA A 21 -32.50 49.87 -17.58
N LEU A 22 -32.27 49.58 -18.87
CA LEU A 22 -31.54 50.46 -19.78
C LEU A 22 -32.30 51.78 -19.99
N LEU A 23 -33.62 51.69 -20.19
CA LEU A 23 -34.48 52.84 -20.45
C LEU A 23 -34.65 53.75 -19.24
N ARG A 24 -34.53 53.23 -18.01
CA ARG A 24 -34.89 53.97 -16.79
C ARG A 24 -33.73 54.31 -15.86
N PHE A 25 -32.66 53.52 -15.85
CA PHE A 25 -31.57 53.65 -14.87
C PHE A 25 -30.17 53.73 -15.51
N GLY A 26 -30.09 53.58 -16.84
CA GLY A 26 -28.85 53.69 -17.59
C GLY A 26 -28.01 52.41 -17.61
N VAL A 27 -26.89 52.49 -18.32
CA VAL A 27 -26.01 51.36 -18.68
C VAL A 27 -25.48 50.54 -17.50
N PRO A 28 -25.01 51.11 -16.36
CA PRO A 28 -24.37 50.30 -15.31
C PRO A 28 -25.35 49.35 -14.62
N THR A 29 -26.58 49.79 -14.38
CA THR A 29 -27.66 48.94 -13.83
C THR A 29 -28.07 47.84 -14.79
N THR A 30 -28.02 48.09 -16.10
CA THR A 30 -28.33 47.07 -17.11
C THR A 30 -27.31 45.95 -17.12
N VAL A 31 -26.02 46.31 -17.01
CA VAL A 31 -24.92 45.33 -16.95
C VAL A 31 -25.09 44.43 -15.73
N LEU A 32 -25.45 44.99 -14.57
CA LEU A 32 -25.73 44.20 -13.36
C LEU A 32 -26.88 43.20 -13.57
N VAL A 33 -27.99 43.63 -14.16
CA VAL A 33 -29.14 42.75 -14.44
C VAL A 33 -28.76 41.64 -15.42
N LEU A 34 -27.99 41.95 -16.46
CA LEU A 34 -27.49 40.97 -17.42
C LEU A 34 -26.57 39.94 -16.77
N VAL A 35 -25.61 40.39 -15.95
CA VAL A 35 -24.67 39.49 -15.26
C VAL A 35 -25.41 38.54 -14.34
N VAL A 36 -26.36 39.04 -13.53
CA VAL A 36 -27.15 38.20 -12.62
C VAL A 36 -28.06 37.24 -13.40
N GLY A 37 -28.68 37.72 -14.48
CA GLY A 37 -29.55 36.91 -15.34
C GLY A 37 -28.83 35.76 -16.03
N VAL A 38 -27.67 36.04 -16.62
CA VAL A 38 -26.84 35.05 -17.31
C VAL A 38 -26.26 34.04 -16.31
N THR A 39 -25.77 34.49 -15.15
CA THR A 39 -25.26 33.57 -14.12
C THR A 39 -26.35 32.64 -13.60
N ALA A 40 -27.57 33.14 -13.37
CA ALA A 40 -28.70 32.30 -12.98
C ALA A 40 -29.09 31.28 -14.06
N ALA A 41 -29.09 31.68 -15.34
CA ALA A 41 -29.39 30.78 -16.46
C ALA A 41 -28.33 29.69 -16.64
N VAL A 42 -27.05 30.02 -16.42
CA VAL A 42 -25.93 29.05 -16.44
C VAL A 42 -26.02 28.10 -15.26
N LEU A 43 -26.31 28.58 -14.04
CA LEU A 43 -26.47 27.72 -12.87
C LEU A 43 -27.63 26.73 -13.04
N ALA A 44 -28.79 27.22 -13.51
CA ALA A 44 -29.94 26.37 -13.79
C ALA A 44 -29.63 25.33 -14.88
N GLY A 45 -28.88 25.70 -15.92
CA GLY A 45 -28.42 24.78 -16.96
C GLY A 45 -27.46 23.71 -16.44
N ARG A 46 -26.47 24.08 -15.61
CA ARG A 46 -25.53 23.13 -14.99
C ARG A 46 -26.22 22.19 -13.99
N HIS A 47 -27.24 22.67 -13.28
CA HIS A 47 -28.07 21.85 -12.39
C HIS A 47 -28.91 20.83 -13.18
N GLN A 48 -29.46 21.24 -14.34
CA GLN A 48 -30.22 20.33 -15.21
C GLN A 48 -29.35 19.28 -15.92
N ALA A 49 -28.10 19.60 -16.23
CA ALA A 49 -27.14 18.70 -16.86
C ALA A 49 -26.51 17.68 -15.90
N GLY A 50 -26.91 17.65 -14.61
CA GLY A 50 -26.35 16.74 -13.61
C GLY A 50 -24.90 17.05 -13.21
N LEU A 51 -24.32 18.15 -13.69
CA LEU A 51 -22.95 18.56 -13.41
C LEU A 51 -22.76 19.18 -12.02
N PHE A 52 -23.85 19.34 -11.26
CA PHE A 52 -23.86 19.66 -9.82
C PHE A 52 -24.00 18.39 -8.96
N ALA A 53 -23.41 17.28 -9.39
CA ALA A 53 -23.08 16.21 -8.46
C ALA A 53 -21.98 16.72 -7.53
N ILE A 54 -22.38 17.47 -6.49
CA ILE A 54 -21.58 17.64 -5.29
C ILE A 54 -21.26 16.22 -4.86
N ARG A 55 -20.00 15.82 -5.03
CA ARG A 55 -19.49 14.54 -4.56
C ARG A 55 -19.75 14.56 -3.05
N LYS A 56 -20.87 13.97 -2.61
CA LYS A 56 -21.12 13.74 -1.19
C LYS A 56 -19.85 13.06 -0.73
N LYS A 57 -19.08 13.68 0.17
CA LYS A 57 -18.13 12.93 0.99
C LYS A 57 -18.98 11.78 1.50
N GLY A 58 -18.69 10.57 1.03
CA GLY A 58 -19.38 9.39 1.49
C GLY A 58 -19.32 9.38 3.02
N PRO A 59 -20.22 8.65 3.69
CA PRO A 59 -19.99 8.36 5.10
C PRO A 59 -18.52 7.99 5.25
N ARG A 60 -17.80 8.63 6.17
CA ARG A 60 -16.41 8.29 6.50
C ARG A 60 -16.35 6.78 6.41
N GLY A 61 -15.63 6.27 5.40
CA GLY A 61 -15.53 4.83 5.16
C GLY A 61 -15.20 4.17 6.49
N PRO A 62 -15.65 2.91 6.69
CA PRO A 62 -15.48 2.23 7.97
C PRO A 62 -14.10 2.54 8.52
N ARG A 63 -14.06 3.18 9.70
CA ARG A 63 -12.80 3.35 10.46
C ARG A 63 -12.14 1.99 10.40
N TRP A 64 -10.95 1.94 9.81
CA TRP A 64 -10.21 0.71 9.65
C TRP A 64 -10.27 -0.04 10.98
N ARG A 65 -10.97 -1.17 10.94
CA ARG A 65 -10.91 -2.22 11.93
C ARG A 65 -10.63 -3.43 11.07
N PRO A 66 -9.46 -4.07 11.20
CA PRO A 66 -9.20 -5.28 10.45
C PRO A 66 -10.38 -6.22 10.72
N ALA A 67 -11.00 -6.74 9.67
CA ALA A 67 -12.02 -7.77 9.79
C ALA A 67 -11.30 -9.06 10.15
N VAL A 68 -10.90 -9.16 11.42
CA VAL A 68 -10.19 -10.30 11.99
C VAL A 68 -11.16 -11.46 12.06
N GLN A 69 -11.35 -12.20 10.96
CA GLN A 69 -12.25 -13.35 10.92
C GLN A 69 -11.75 -14.53 11.78
N HIS A 70 -10.51 -14.48 12.28
CA HIS A 70 -9.99 -15.42 13.27
C HIS A 70 -9.34 -14.65 14.40
N ARG A 71 -9.83 -14.84 15.63
CA ARG A 71 -9.19 -14.35 16.85
C ARG A 71 -7.71 -14.70 16.76
N GLU A 72 -6.85 -13.69 16.61
CA GLU A 72 -5.41 -13.90 16.70
C GLU A 72 -5.14 -14.66 17.99
N LEU A 73 -4.24 -15.63 17.92
CA LEU A 73 -3.66 -16.14 19.15
C LEU A 73 -3.09 -14.92 19.89
N PRO A 74 -3.30 -14.83 21.21
CA PRO A 74 -2.78 -13.70 21.98
C PRO A 74 -1.29 -13.57 21.73
N THR A 75 -0.80 -12.32 21.75
CA THR A 75 0.63 -12.06 21.72
C THR A 75 1.30 -12.93 22.80
N PRO A 76 2.35 -13.69 22.46
CA PRO A 76 3.06 -14.51 23.44
C PRO A 76 3.53 -13.64 24.61
N ASP A 77 3.45 -14.17 25.84
CA ASP A 77 3.93 -13.46 27.04
C ASP A 77 5.43 -13.17 26.95
N GLU A 78 6.17 -14.01 26.23
CA GLU A 78 7.58 -13.84 25.91
C GLU A 78 7.76 -13.73 24.38
N ASP A 79 8.24 -12.58 23.91
CA ASP A 79 8.67 -12.39 22.52
C ASP A 79 10.08 -11.77 22.50
N PRO A 80 11.13 -12.61 22.52
CA PRO A 80 12.48 -12.12 22.76
C PRO A 80 12.94 -11.21 21.62
N VAL A 81 13.67 -10.14 21.99
CA VAL A 81 14.29 -9.24 21.03
C VAL A 81 15.55 -9.89 20.47
N ILE A 82 15.68 -9.89 19.15
CA ILE A 82 16.80 -10.44 18.40
C ILE A 82 17.46 -9.34 17.56
N ALA A 83 18.75 -9.50 17.28
CA ALA A 83 19.45 -8.68 16.30
C ALA A 83 19.13 -9.18 14.88
N PHE A 84 18.65 -8.28 14.02
CA PHE A 84 18.34 -8.55 12.63
C PHE A 84 19.22 -7.70 11.73
N ALA A 85 20.26 -8.32 11.20
CA ALA A 85 21.19 -7.71 10.27
C ALA A 85 20.59 -7.61 8.86
N GLU A 86 21.33 -6.97 7.96
CA GLU A 86 20.98 -6.95 6.54
C GLU A 86 20.79 -8.39 6.00
N PRO A 87 19.65 -8.68 5.34
CA PRO A 87 19.35 -10.02 4.88
C PRO A 87 20.36 -10.54 3.85
N MET A 88 20.73 -11.81 4.00
CA MET A 88 21.53 -12.56 3.04
C MET A 88 20.70 -13.72 2.48
N VAL A 89 20.93 -14.12 1.23
CA VAL A 89 20.11 -15.14 0.58
C VAL A 89 20.29 -16.53 1.20
N GLU A 90 21.47 -16.80 1.76
CA GLU A 90 21.85 -18.03 2.43
C GLU A 90 20.96 -18.32 3.66
N LEU A 91 20.40 -17.27 4.29
CA LEU A 91 19.45 -17.41 5.40
C LEU A 91 18.21 -18.22 5.01
N PHE A 92 17.85 -18.21 3.72
CA PHE A 92 16.63 -18.83 3.21
C PHE A 92 16.88 -20.15 2.49
N ALA A 93 18.11 -20.37 2.01
CA ALA A 93 18.48 -21.55 1.23
C ALA A 93 18.29 -22.87 2.01
N SER A 94 18.65 -22.87 3.30
CA SER A 94 18.62 -24.07 4.15
C SER A 94 17.21 -24.53 4.56
N ARG A 95 16.17 -23.70 4.34
CA ARG A 95 14.81 -23.87 4.88
C ARG A 95 14.77 -24.22 6.39
N THR A 96 15.83 -23.88 7.13
CA THR A 96 15.87 -24.13 8.57
C THR A 96 14.79 -23.30 9.25
N PRO A 97 14.10 -23.85 10.27
CA PRO A 97 13.16 -23.08 11.05
C PRO A 97 13.79 -21.75 11.54
N PRO A 98 13.03 -20.65 11.58
CA PRO A 98 13.48 -19.38 12.10
C PRO A 98 14.09 -19.56 13.48
N LEU A 99 15.23 -18.90 13.68
CA LEU A 99 15.92 -18.90 14.96
C LEU A 99 16.26 -20.32 15.44
N ALA A 100 16.47 -21.28 14.54
CA ALA A 100 16.90 -22.64 14.91
C ALA A 100 18.19 -22.65 15.73
N HIS A 101 19.06 -21.64 15.52
CA HIS A 101 20.29 -21.45 16.28
C HIS A 101 20.05 -20.99 17.73
N LEU A 102 18.88 -20.41 18.03
CA LEU A 102 18.50 -20.05 19.40
C LEU A 102 17.85 -21.25 20.10
N GLN A 103 18.24 -21.53 21.33
CA GLN A 103 17.63 -22.58 22.16
C GLN A 103 16.28 -22.13 22.74
N LEU A 104 15.29 -21.88 21.88
CA LEU A 104 13.91 -21.57 22.29
C LEU A 104 13.17 -22.85 22.68
N ASN A 105 12.43 -22.80 23.79
CA ASN A 105 11.52 -23.88 24.21
C ASN A 105 10.50 -24.20 23.10
N ALA A 106 10.19 -25.49 22.90
CA ALA A 106 9.24 -25.94 21.88
C ALA A 106 7.84 -25.30 22.02
N GLY A 107 7.36 -25.10 23.26
CA GLY A 107 6.09 -24.42 23.51
C GLY A 107 6.10 -22.97 23.05
N LEU A 108 7.18 -22.23 23.37
CA LEU A 108 7.38 -20.86 22.92
C LEU A 108 7.51 -20.77 21.40
N ARG A 109 8.25 -21.68 20.76
CA ARG A 109 8.33 -21.75 19.29
C ARG A 109 6.94 -21.92 18.66
N SER A 110 6.11 -22.79 19.21
CA SER A 110 4.74 -23.00 18.72
C SER A 110 3.86 -21.77 18.92
N GLN A 111 4.02 -21.03 20.02
CA GLN A 111 3.29 -19.79 20.28
C GLN A 111 3.71 -18.68 19.31
N LEU A 112 5.01 -18.47 19.11
CA LEU A 112 5.55 -17.49 18.16
C LEU A 112 5.10 -17.79 16.74
N ASP A 113 5.14 -19.05 16.33
CA ASP A 113 4.67 -19.50 15.02
C ASP A 113 3.16 -19.29 14.84
N GLY A 114 2.36 -19.66 15.85
CA GLY A 114 0.91 -19.43 15.85
C GLY A 114 0.54 -17.94 15.78
N PHE A 115 1.25 -17.09 16.53
CA PHE A 115 1.07 -15.64 16.49
C PHE A 115 1.48 -15.07 15.12
N ALA A 116 2.60 -15.54 14.56
CA ALA A 116 3.07 -15.15 13.23
C ALA A 116 2.07 -15.49 12.13
N LEU A 117 1.43 -16.67 12.17
CA LEU A 117 0.38 -17.05 11.23
C LEU A 117 -0.81 -16.07 11.23
N GLY A 118 -1.20 -15.57 12.40
CA GLY A 118 -2.24 -14.54 12.55
C GLY A 118 -1.86 -13.23 11.85
N ARG A 119 -0.63 -12.76 12.09
CA ARG A 119 -0.08 -11.55 11.45
C ARG A 119 0.06 -11.71 9.94
N THR A 120 0.60 -12.85 9.49
CA THR A 120 0.73 -13.19 8.06
C THR A 120 -0.62 -13.14 7.36
N LYS A 121 -1.65 -13.75 7.95
CA LYS A 121 -3.00 -13.74 7.37
C LYS A 121 -3.49 -12.30 7.19
N ARG A 122 -3.33 -11.43 8.18
CA ARG A 122 -3.72 -10.02 8.08
C ARG A 122 -2.93 -9.24 7.03
N ILE A 123 -1.63 -9.48 6.92
CA ILE A 123 -0.78 -8.79 5.92
C ILE A 123 -1.19 -9.20 4.50
N ILE A 124 -1.38 -10.50 4.26
CA ILE A 124 -1.73 -11.05 2.94
C ILE A 124 -3.17 -10.74 2.56
N GLU A 125 -4.11 -10.86 3.50
CA GLU A 125 -5.55 -10.65 3.28
C GLU A 125 -5.99 -9.21 3.52
N ALA A 126 -5.06 -8.24 3.62
CA ALA A 126 -5.40 -6.82 3.66
C ALA A 126 -5.20 -6.16 2.28
N PRO A 127 -6.12 -6.37 1.32
CA PRO A 127 -6.01 -5.82 -0.02
C PRO A 127 -6.00 -4.29 -0.03
N ASP A 128 -6.51 -3.63 1.02
CA ASP A 128 -6.52 -2.17 1.14
C ASP A 128 -5.17 -1.61 1.64
N LEU A 129 -4.34 -2.40 2.32
CA LEU A 129 -3.04 -1.95 2.84
C LEU A 129 -1.95 -1.96 1.77
N LEU A 130 -2.05 -2.86 0.78
CA LEU A 130 -1.13 -2.89 -0.36
C LEU A 130 -1.12 -1.57 -1.15
N PRO A 131 -2.28 -0.99 -1.52
CA PRO A 131 -2.35 0.36 -2.07
C PRO A 131 -1.81 1.44 -1.12
N HIS A 132 -1.96 1.30 0.20
CA HIS A 132 -1.44 2.29 1.15
C HIS A 132 0.09 2.28 1.24
N ALA A 133 0.73 1.12 1.39
CA ALA A 133 2.19 1.02 1.39
C ALA A 133 2.80 1.30 0.00
N ALA A 134 2.09 0.95 -1.08
CA ALA A 134 2.54 1.23 -2.44
C ALA A 134 2.28 2.69 -2.88
N ALA A 135 1.32 3.40 -2.27
CA ALA A 135 1.03 4.80 -2.56
C ALA A 135 1.68 5.79 -1.58
N ASP A 136 2.27 5.30 -0.49
CA ASP A 136 3.02 6.14 0.44
C ASP A 136 4.40 6.46 -0.14
N ALA A 137 4.63 7.76 -0.36
CA ALA A 137 5.88 8.28 -0.90
C ALA A 137 7.08 8.01 0.02
N GLU A 138 6.87 7.83 1.33
CA GLU A 138 7.94 7.50 2.27
C GLU A 138 8.36 6.03 2.16
N SER A 139 7.41 5.14 1.86
CA SER A 139 7.63 3.69 1.85
C SER A 139 8.06 3.14 0.50
N TRP A 140 7.63 3.77 -0.59
CA TRP A 140 7.94 3.33 -1.95
C TRP A 140 9.45 3.21 -2.27
N PRO A 141 10.33 4.14 -1.85
CA PRO A 141 11.78 4.00 -2.09
C PRO A 141 12.40 2.73 -1.51
N HIS A 142 11.84 2.21 -0.40
CA HIS A 142 12.31 0.96 0.21
C HIS A 142 11.92 -0.26 -0.64
N VAL A 143 10.74 -0.22 -1.27
CA VAL A 143 10.30 -1.25 -2.23
C VAL A 143 11.20 -1.25 -3.46
N GLU A 144 11.44 -0.08 -4.06
CA GLU A 144 12.31 0.04 -5.24
C GLU A 144 13.74 -0.45 -4.94
N ALA A 145 14.29 -0.07 -3.78
CA ALA A 145 15.60 -0.51 -3.35
C ALA A 145 15.68 -2.03 -3.16
N ALA A 146 14.65 -2.64 -2.55
CA ALA A 146 14.59 -4.09 -2.37
C ALA A 146 14.48 -4.83 -3.71
N VAL A 147 13.61 -4.37 -4.62
CA VAL A 147 13.50 -4.94 -5.98
C VAL A 147 14.83 -4.85 -6.71
N ARG A 148 15.49 -3.69 -6.68
CA ARG A 148 16.80 -3.50 -7.30
C ARG A 148 17.83 -4.47 -6.74
N LYS A 149 17.94 -4.58 -5.40
CA LYS A 149 18.86 -5.52 -4.75
C LYS A 149 18.58 -6.97 -5.14
N SER A 150 17.31 -7.37 -5.27
CA SER A 150 16.94 -8.72 -5.71
C SER A 150 17.31 -8.99 -7.17
N LEU A 151 17.13 -8.02 -8.06
CA LEU A 151 17.55 -8.14 -9.46
C LEU A 151 19.07 -8.19 -9.59
N ASP A 152 19.79 -7.38 -8.80
CA ASP A 152 21.25 -7.39 -8.76
C ASP A 152 21.79 -8.72 -8.23
N LEU A 153 21.16 -9.28 -7.19
CA LEU A 153 21.44 -10.63 -6.70
C LEU A 153 21.22 -11.68 -7.81
N ALA A 154 20.09 -11.63 -8.51
CA ALA A 154 19.80 -12.56 -9.59
C ALA A 154 20.87 -12.52 -10.70
N ARG A 155 21.30 -11.32 -11.10
CA ARG A 155 22.37 -11.13 -12.08
C ARG A 155 23.72 -11.62 -11.58
N ALA A 156 24.04 -11.38 -10.31
CA ALA A 156 25.29 -11.84 -9.70
C ALA A 156 25.40 -13.38 -9.69
N HIS A 157 24.27 -14.07 -9.57
CA HIS A 157 24.18 -15.53 -9.70
C HIS A 157 24.03 -16.01 -11.16
N GLY A 158 24.11 -15.14 -12.16
CA GLY A 158 24.06 -15.54 -13.57
C GLY A 158 22.66 -15.89 -14.09
N ILE A 159 21.59 -15.40 -13.45
CA ILE A 159 20.23 -15.51 -13.99
C ILE A 159 20.11 -14.57 -15.20
N GLU A 160 19.73 -15.13 -16.35
CA GLU A 160 19.43 -14.37 -17.56
C GLU A 160 17.95 -13.95 -17.54
N LEU A 161 17.68 -12.65 -17.66
CA LEU A 161 16.32 -12.09 -17.62
C LEU A 161 15.71 -12.04 -19.03
N LEU A 162 14.46 -12.50 -19.17
CA LEU A 162 13.66 -12.34 -20.38
C LEU A 162 13.05 -10.93 -20.42
N PRO A 163 13.31 -10.13 -21.47
CA PRO A 163 12.69 -8.81 -21.60
C PRO A 163 11.16 -8.86 -21.58
N GLU A 164 10.57 -9.88 -22.20
CA GLU A 164 9.11 -10.07 -22.32
C GLU A 164 8.43 -10.33 -20.97
N GLY A 165 9.11 -10.99 -20.05
CA GLY A 165 8.60 -11.32 -18.72
C GLY A 165 9.11 -10.42 -17.60
N GLN A 166 9.99 -9.46 -17.90
CA GLN A 166 10.62 -8.60 -16.91
C GLN A 166 9.62 -7.79 -16.08
N ASN A 167 8.53 -7.35 -16.70
CA ASN A 167 7.46 -6.64 -15.99
C ASN A 167 6.78 -7.51 -14.93
N ARG A 168 6.52 -8.79 -15.24
CA ARG A 168 5.90 -9.73 -14.27
C ARG A 168 6.87 -10.10 -13.15
N LEU A 169 8.14 -10.29 -13.47
CA LEU A 169 9.20 -10.47 -12.47
C LEU A 169 9.26 -9.27 -11.51
N ASN A 170 9.32 -8.05 -12.05
CA ASN A 170 9.34 -6.84 -11.24
C ASN A 170 8.09 -6.70 -10.37
N GLN A 171 6.91 -7.03 -10.90
CA GLN A 171 5.66 -7.03 -10.14
C GLN A 171 5.69 -8.06 -9.00
N ALA A 172 6.16 -9.29 -9.25
CA ALA A 172 6.29 -10.31 -8.23
C ALA A 172 7.25 -9.88 -7.10
N LEU A 173 8.41 -9.34 -7.46
CA LEU A 173 9.38 -8.82 -6.49
C LEU A 173 8.83 -7.61 -5.73
N ALA A 174 8.15 -6.69 -6.41
CA ALA A 174 7.56 -5.51 -5.78
C ALA A 174 6.45 -5.90 -4.81
N LEU A 175 5.55 -6.82 -5.19
CA LEU A 175 4.51 -7.34 -4.29
C LEU A 175 5.12 -7.96 -3.04
N SER A 176 6.16 -8.79 -3.20
CA SER A 176 6.86 -9.41 -2.09
C SER A 176 7.54 -8.37 -1.17
N ALA A 177 8.20 -7.37 -1.75
CA ALA A 177 8.80 -6.25 -1.03
C ALA A 177 7.77 -5.41 -0.26
N THR A 178 6.62 -5.11 -0.87
CA THR A 178 5.53 -4.37 -0.19
C THR A 178 5.02 -5.11 1.05
N GLN A 179 4.95 -6.44 1.03
CA GLN A 179 4.58 -7.20 2.23
C GLN A 179 5.63 -7.06 3.35
N GLY A 180 6.91 -6.95 2.99
CA GLY A 180 7.99 -6.66 3.93
C GLY A 180 7.87 -5.27 4.56
N VAL A 181 7.56 -4.25 3.75
CA VAL A 181 7.27 -2.89 4.23
C VAL A 181 6.09 -2.89 5.20
N LEU A 182 4.97 -3.54 4.83
CA LEU A 182 3.78 -3.61 5.68
C LEU A 182 4.06 -4.26 7.03
N LEU A 183 4.88 -5.32 7.04
CA LEU A 183 5.30 -5.96 8.28
C LEU A 183 6.11 -4.99 9.17
N ALA A 184 7.02 -4.22 8.58
CA ALA A 184 7.84 -3.24 9.29
C ALA A 184 7.02 -2.08 9.83
N GLU A 185 6.10 -1.54 9.03
CA GLU A 185 5.19 -0.46 9.42
C GLU A 185 4.29 -0.86 10.58
N TRP A 186 3.69 -2.05 10.50
CA TRP A 186 2.86 -2.54 11.58
C TRP A 186 3.68 -2.73 12.85
N ARG A 187 4.88 -3.32 12.77
CA ARG A 187 5.80 -3.37 13.91
C ARG A 187 6.04 -1.98 14.52
N GLN A 188 6.32 -0.97 13.69
CA GLN A 188 6.57 0.39 14.17
C GLN A 188 5.33 1.08 14.74
N LEU A 189 4.12 0.67 14.34
CA LEU A 189 2.88 1.12 14.97
C LEU A 189 2.70 0.55 16.38
N GLU A 190 3.22 -0.65 16.64
CA GLU A 190 3.16 -1.29 17.95
C GLU A 190 4.27 -0.80 18.89
N ASP A 191 5.51 -0.79 18.38
CA ASP A 191 6.72 -0.53 19.19
C ASP A 191 7.22 0.92 19.11
N GLY A 192 6.70 1.72 18.17
CA GLY A 192 7.27 3.01 17.84
C GLY A 192 8.55 2.86 17.02
N LYS A 193 9.55 3.72 17.29
CA LYS A 193 10.78 3.78 16.49
C LYS A 193 11.67 2.57 16.77
N THR A 194 12.11 1.90 15.71
CA THR A 194 13.02 0.76 15.80
C THR A 194 14.37 1.18 16.38
N MET A 195 14.86 0.41 17.36
CA MET A 195 16.20 0.57 17.92
C MET A 195 17.23 -0.16 17.05
N TRP A 196 18.40 0.44 16.88
CA TRP A 196 19.49 -0.10 16.06
C TRP A 196 20.75 -0.31 16.89
N ASP A 197 21.48 -1.38 16.58
CA ASP A 197 22.76 -1.75 17.17
C ASP A 197 23.77 -1.97 16.04
N GLY A 198 24.55 -0.93 15.73
CA GLY A 198 25.34 -0.86 14.50
C GLY A 198 24.46 -1.04 13.26
N ALA A 199 24.74 -2.07 12.46
CA ALA A 199 23.98 -2.43 11.25
C ALA A 199 22.84 -3.43 11.51
N SER A 200 22.49 -3.70 12.78
CA SER A 200 21.42 -4.63 13.11
C SER A 200 20.24 -3.92 13.74
N ALA A 201 19.03 -4.17 13.24
CA ALA A 201 17.80 -3.72 13.86
C ALA A 201 17.44 -4.65 15.03
N ARG A 202 16.96 -4.08 16.14
CA ARG A 202 16.36 -4.86 17.22
C ARG A 202 14.92 -5.18 16.85
N VAL A 203 14.67 -6.44 16.49
CA VAL A 203 13.34 -6.94 16.10
C VAL A 203 12.84 -8.01 17.07
N ARG A 204 11.55 -8.31 17.04
CA ARG A 204 10.96 -9.36 17.86
C ARG A 204 11.17 -10.71 17.18
N ALA A 205 11.31 -11.79 17.95
CA ALA A 205 11.44 -13.13 17.41
C ALA A 205 10.24 -13.49 16.52
N SER A 206 9.04 -13.06 16.89
CA SER A 206 7.83 -13.24 16.09
C SER A 206 7.91 -12.64 14.67
N ASP A 207 8.69 -11.57 14.46
CA ASP A 207 8.87 -10.99 13.12
C ASP A 207 9.63 -11.95 12.21
N ALA A 208 10.62 -12.69 12.72
CA ALA A 208 11.36 -13.69 11.94
C ALA A 208 10.45 -14.85 11.51
N PHE A 209 9.52 -15.28 12.38
CA PHE A 209 8.49 -16.25 12.02
C PHE A 209 7.51 -15.66 10.98
N SER A 210 7.07 -14.41 11.14
CA SER A 210 6.21 -13.75 10.16
C SER A 210 6.85 -13.63 8.78
N ILE A 211 8.15 -13.29 8.70
CA ILE A 211 8.91 -13.26 7.44
C ILE A 211 8.86 -14.62 6.75
N GLN A 212 9.11 -15.72 7.48
CA GLN A 212 9.03 -17.07 6.92
C GLN A 212 7.62 -17.36 6.39
N ARG A 213 6.59 -17.11 7.20
CA ARG A 213 5.20 -17.45 6.85
C ARG A 213 4.67 -16.64 5.66
N ILE A 214 5.01 -15.35 5.58
CA ILE A 214 4.65 -14.53 4.42
C ILE A 214 5.40 -15.04 3.18
N SER A 215 6.69 -15.38 3.31
CA SER A 215 7.48 -15.92 2.20
C SER A 215 6.90 -17.22 1.65
N GLU A 216 6.54 -18.18 2.52
CA GLU A 216 5.89 -19.43 2.13
C GLU A 216 4.57 -19.21 1.38
N ALA A 217 3.79 -18.22 1.80
CA ALA A 217 2.53 -17.87 1.15
C ALA A 217 2.74 -17.16 -0.20
N MET A 218 3.72 -16.26 -0.28
CA MET A 218 4.09 -15.56 -1.52
C MET A 218 4.67 -16.51 -2.57
N GLU A 219 5.49 -17.49 -2.17
CA GLU A 219 5.97 -18.52 -3.09
C GLU A 219 4.78 -19.22 -3.78
N ARG A 220 3.75 -19.63 -3.03
CA ARG A 220 2.58 -20.31 -3.61
C ARG A 220 1.82 -19.45 -4.63
N GLN A 221 1.83 -18.13 -4.47
CA GLN A 221 1.06 -17.20 -5.30
C GLN A 221 1.86 -16.67 -6.49
N LEU A 222 3.14 -16.34 -6.29
CA LEU A 222 3.94 -15.54 -7.21
C LEU A 222 4.96 -16.34 -8.03
N LEU A 223 5.14 -17.64 -7.75
CA LEU A 223 6.07 -18.49 -8.51
C LEU A 223 5.85 -18.42 -10.04
N PRO A 224 4.60 -18.47 -10.57
CA PRO A 224 4.40 -18.37 -12.01
C PRO A 224 4.92 -17.05 -12.60
N ASP A 225 4.64 -15.93 -11.95
CA ASP A 225 5.06 -14.60 -12.41
C ASP A 225 6.57 -14.37 -12.27
N LEU A 226 7.16 -14.94 -11.23
CA LEU A 226 8.61 -14.95 -11.01
C LEU A 226 9.33 -15.68 -12.15
N PHE A 227 8.86 -16.86 -12.53
CA PHE A 227 9.47 -17.65 -13.61
C PHE A 227 9.21 -17.09 -15.00
N ALA A 228 8.12 -16.34 -15.21
CA ALA A 228 7.81 -15.75 -16.51
C ALA A 228 8.92 -14.82 -17.03
N GLY A 229 9.67 -14.17 -16.13
CA GLY A 229 10.76 -13.25 -16.47
C GLY A 229 12.16 -13.87 -16.56
N ILE A 230 12.30 -15.20 -16.50
CA ILE A 230 13.60 -15.86 -16.39
C ILE A 230 13.86 -16.74 -17.61
N ALA A 231 14.91 -16.40 -18.36
CA ALA A 231 15.32 -17.11 -19.58
C ALA A 231 16.08 -18.39 -19.23
N ARG A 232 17.03 -18.26 -18.29
CA ARG A 232 17.96 -19.31 -17.91
C ARG A 232 18.16 -19.30 -16.40
N ARG A 233 18.19 -20.50 -15.83
CA ARG A 233 18.42 -20.73 -14.41
C ARG A 233 19.75 -21.45 -14.23
N PRO A 234 20.67 -20.91 -13.43
CA PRO A 234 21.90 -21.62 -13.11
C PRO A 234 21.56 -22.76 -12.13
N PRO A 235 22.32 -23.87 -12.13
CA PRO A 235 22.01 -25.05 -11.32
C PRO A 235 22.24 -24.86 -9.81
N ASP A 236 22.98 -23.83 -9.43
CA ASP A 236 23.44 -23.51 -8.07
C ASP A 236 22.55 -22.47 -7.36
N PHE A 237 21.56 -21.88 -8.04
CA PHE A 237 20.68 -20.88 -7.44
C PHE A 237 19.20 -21.19 -7.63
N GLU A 238 18.49 -21.30 -6.50
CA GLU A 238 17.04 -21.41 -6.50
C GLU A 238 16.37 -20.05 -6.65
N VAL A 239 15.86 -19.76 -7.85
CA VAL A 239 15.12 -18.53 -8.19
C VAL A 239 14.07 -18.12 -7.15
N ARG A 240 13.35 -19.07 -6.55
CA ARG A 240 12.31 -18.79 -5.57
C ARG A 240 12.82 -18.04 -4.34
N LEU A 241 14.12 -18.14 -4.03
CA LEU A 241 14.77 -17.42 -2.94
C LEU A 241 14.78 -15.90 -3.13
N LEU A 242 14.53 -15.40 -4.36
CA LEU A 242 14.39 -13.97 -4.62
C LEU A 242 13.17 -13.36 -3.90
N LEU A 243 12.11 -14.14 -3.67
CA LEU A 243 10.91 -13.67 -2.94
C LEU A 243 11.20 -13.41 -1.45
N PRO A 244 11.63 -14.40 -0.63
CA PRO A 244 11.97 -14.14 0.77
C PRO A 244 13.08 -13.09 0.93
N TYR A 245 14.04 -13.06 0.01
CA TYR A 245 15.09 -12.03 0.01
C TYR A 245 14.53 -10.62 -0.23
N ALA A 246 13.66 -10.43 -1.22
CA ALA A 246 13.02 -9.13 -1.49
C ALA A 246 12.19 -8.66 -0.28
N LEU A 247 11.39 -9.56 0.29
CA LEU A 247 10.56 -9.28 1.46
C LEU A 247 11.40 -8.86 2.67
N ALA A 248 12.40 -9.67 3.04
CA ALA A 248 13.23 -9.39 4.20
C ALA A 248 14.04 -8.11 4.01
N THR A 249 14.52 -7.85 2.80
CA THR A 249 15.28 -6.63 2.46
C THR A 249 14.40 -5.40 2.61
N ALA A 250 13.18 -5.42 2.08
CA ALA A 250 12.25 -4.32 2.21
C ALA A 250 11.87 -4.07 3.68
N PHE A 251 11.62 -5.14 4.45
CA PHE A 251 11.40 -5.07 5.89
C PHE A 251 12.57 -4.37 6.59
N TYR A 252 13.81 -4.84 6.40
CA TYR A 252 15.02 -4.27 7.00
C TYR A 252 15.19 -2.78 6.65
N LEU A 253 15.03 -2.42 5.38
CA LEU A 253 15.19 -1.04 4.92
C LEU A 253 14.14 -0.12 5.53
N ARG A 254 12.88 -0.55 5.60
CA ARG A 254 11.78 0.25 6.14
C ARG A 254 11.93 0.53 7.64
N LEU A 255 12.59 -0.36 8.39
CA LEU A 255 12.81 -0.18 9.84
C LEU A 255 13.68 1.04 10.20
N SER A 256 14.47 1.56 9.27
CA SER A 256 15.26 2.79 9.47
C SER A 256 14.40 4.05 9.40
N GLY A 257 13.23 3.97 8.76
CA GLY A 257 12.28 5.06 8.64
C GLY A 257 11.56 5.38 9.95
N ASN A 258 10.85 6.50 9.96
CA ASN A 258 9.99 6.85 11.09
C ASN A 258 8.76 5.93 11.13
N PRO A 259 8.15 5.74 12.32
CA PRO A 259 6.87 5.08 12.43
C PRO A 259 5.84 5.76 11.52
N PRO A 260 5.03 4.99 10.77
CA PRO A 260 4.07 5.56 9.84
C PRO A 260 3.05 6.42 10.60
N HIS A 261 2.66 7.52 9.98
CA HIS A 261 1.68 8.46 10.54
C HIS A 261 0.25 7.92 10.41
N ALA A 262 -0.08 6.83 11.11
CA ALA A 262 -1.42 6.24 11.05
C ALA A 262 -2.50 7.06 11.77
N PHE A 263 -2.13 8.08 12.58
CA PHE A 263 -3.07 8.76 13.49
C PHE A 263 -2.95 10.30 13.61
N LEU A 264 -2.13 11.00 12.81
CA LEU A 264 -1.94 12.46 12.97
C LEU A 264 -3.05 13.33 12.36
N ALA A 265 -4.07 12.74 11.73
CA ALA A 265 -5.27 13.46 11.28
C ALA A 265 -6.49 13.07 12.14
N ALA A 266 -6.52 13.54 13.39
CA ALA A 266 -7.70 13.51 14.25
C ALA A 266 -8.37 14.89 14.27
#